data_AF-A0A1B1NNQ5-F1
#
_entry.id   AF-A0A1B1NNQ5-F1
#
_cell.length_a   1.000
_cell.length_b   1.000
_cell.length_c   1.000
_cell.angle_alpha   90.00
_cell.angle_beta   90.00
_cell.angle_gamma   90.00
#
_symmetry.space_group_name_H-M   'P 1'
#
loop_
_entity.id
_entity.type
_entity.pdbx_description
1 polymer ?
#
loop_
_entity_poly.entity_id
_entity_poly.type
_entity_poly.pdbx_seq_one_letter_code
_entity_poly.pdbx_strand_id
1 'polypeptide(L)'
;MRLISKIVSRVIWPNLLCSALLVLPLTVSALPSSSLPSWFTNVENDPKLVSDVGVGETLELARQDALSNIAKSLHSQVSATTEINIATSGNAPKTTDLAVNNTSSHTQVSTKEMALSMVFWTHATQIEGIFYVRGQITLAEWVAVNQNRLSVYLEQVEKIISKPNWKLIDYRNSLALDTESIEALTSMLAPYSFSSNLTRQTMAALNNKQRDYVTQHCFSVKKSHDKVTDKYFLPVLESAVHRAGLLVSDDDRCEVISVIARNDNIAEQQIRTTFLIQIANYESHQMQVVGEGLSYKARLISAAHNLSVMLEKQGGILLQE
;
A
#
# COMPACT_ATOMS: atom_id res chain seq x y z
N MET A 1 32.00 -88.00 40.58
CA MET A 1 31.68 -87.85 42.01
C MET A 1 32.99 -87.72 42.79
N ARG A 2 33.55 -86.52 42.92
CA ARG A 2 34.74 -86.26 43.75
C ARG A 2 34.65 -84.86 44.33
N LEU A 3 34.31 -84.81 45.61
CA LEU A 3 34.70 -83.75 46.52
C LEU A 3 36.22 -83.77 46.69
N ILE A 4 36.79 -82.60 46.99
CA ILE A 4 37.95 -82.27 47.86
C ILE A 4 38.38 -80.86 47.40
N SER A 5 38.05 -79.81 48.15
CA SER A 5 38.83 -79.29 49.27
C SER A 5 40.26 -78.90 48.86
N LYS A 6 40.55 -77.59 48.81
CA LYS A 6 41.51 -77.00 49.74
C LYS A 6 41.50 -75.47 49.69
N ILE A 7 41.24 -74.98 50.89
CA ILE A 7 41.40 -73.64 51.42
C ILE A 7 42.91 -73.40 51.64
N VAL A 8 43.38 -72.14 51.60
CA VAL A 8 44.10 -71.46 52.70
C VAL A 8 45.14 -70.43 52.23
N SER A 9 45.00 -69.26 52.87
CA SER A 9 45.97 -68.22 53.24
C SER A 9 46.23 -67.09 52.25
N ARG A 10 45.68 -65.89 52.48
CA ARG A 10 45.84 -64.92 53.59
C ARG A 10 47.01 -63.97 53.31
N VAL A 11 46.71 -62.68 53.16
CA VAL A 11 47.29 -61.50 53.86
C VAL A 11 46.36 -60.31 53.51
N ILE A 12 45.43 -59.93 54.39
CA ILE A 12 45.44 -58.77 55.32
C ILE A 12 45.23 -57.39 54.63
N TRP A 13 44.07 -56.81 54.97
CA TRP A 13 43.52 -55.43 54.90
C TRP A 13 44.48 -54.23 55.14
N PRO A 14 44.03 -52.94 55.03
CA PRO A 14 42.72 -52.39 54.62
C PRO A 14 42.74 -51.16 53.67
N ASN A 15 41.56 -50.85 53.12
CA ASN A 15 41.00 -49.54 52.72
C ASN A 15 41.92 -48.34 52.47
N LEU A 16 41.95 -47.86 51.22
CA LEU A 16 41.77 -46.45 50.83
C LEU A 16 41.73 -46.30 49.28
N LEU A 17 40.73 -45.55 48.81
CA LEU A 17 40.68 -44.73 47.58
C LEU A 17 40.38 -45.35 46.19
N CYS A 18 39.28 -44.84 45.63
CA CYS A 18 39.08 -44.37 44.25
C CYS A 18 39.06 -45.34 43.06
N SER A 19 37.85 -45.44 42.49
CA SER A 19 37.55 -45.11 41.09
C SER A 19 38.13 -45.97 39.97
N ALA A 20 37.27 -46.78 39.33
CA ALA A 20 37.19 -46.85 37.86
C ALA A 20 35.95 -47.68 37.44
N LEU A 21 34.90 -46.98 37.03
CA LEU A 21 33.78 -47.54 36.27
C LEU A 21 34.28 -48.05 34.92
N LEU A 22 33.87 -49.27 34.57
CA LEU A 22 33.95 -49.84 33.23
C LEU A 22 33.07 -49.03 32.26
N VAL A 23 33.72 -48.33 31.34
CA VAL A 23 33.11 -47.65 30.18
C VAL A 23 33.22 -48.57 28.98
N LEU A 24 32.09 -49.15 28.55
CA LEU A 24 31.93 -49.64 27.17
C LEU A 24 31.60 -48.41 26.29
N PRO A 25 32.28 -48.22 25.14
CA PRO A 25 32.04 -47.05 24.30
C PRO A 25 30.72 -47.22 23.55
N LEU A 26 29.73 -46.39 23.88
CA LEU A 26 28.65 -46.05 22.96
C LEU A 26 29.28 -45.30 21.79
N THR A 27 29.39 -45.96 20.64
CA THR A 27 29.57 -45.28 19.35
C THR A 27 28.28 -44.54 19.03
N VAL A 28 28.12 -43.35 19.63
CA VAL A 28 27.20 -42.34 19.12
C VAL A 28 27.76 -41.95 17.76
N SER A 29 27.26 -42.60 16.71
CA SER A 29 27.34 -42.07 15.37
C SER A 29 26.58 -40.76 15.41
N ALA A 30 27.31 -39.66 15.58
CA ALA A 30 26.79 -38.34 15.32
C ALA A 30 26.34 -38.37 13.85
N LEU A 31 25.04 -38.57 13.63
CA LEU A 31 24.43 -38.15 12.38
C LEU A 31 24.89 -36.71 12.19
N PRO A 32 25.40 -36.32 11.01
CA PRO A 32 25.72 -34.93 10.76
C PRO A 32 24.41 -34.18 10.97
N SER A 33 24.30 -33.43 12.08
CA SER A 33 23.31 -32.37 12.16
C SER A 33 23.59 -31.51 10.95
N SER A 34 22.63 -31.39 10.05
CA SER A 34 22.77 -30.50 8.91
C SER A 34 22.87 -29.09 9.47
N SER A 35 24.10 -28.66 9.71
CA SER A 35 24.38 -27.32 10.20
C SER A 35 23.90 -26.34 9.14
N LEU A 36 23.21 -25.30 9.59
CA LEU A 36 22.79 -24.22 8.72
C LEU A 36 24.03 -23.70 7.96
N PRO A 37 23.89 -23.34 6.67
CA PRO A 37 25.01 -22.85 5.90
C PRO A 37 25.63 -21.63 6.59
N SER A 38 26.95 -21.54 6.61
CA SER A 38 27.66 -20.45 7.29
C SER A 38 27.30 -19.06 6.74
N TRP A 39 26.96 -18.98 5.45
CA TRP A 39 26.50 -17.75 4.80
C TRP A 39 25.07 -17.34 5.21
N PHE A 40 24.30 -18.25 5.80
CA PHE A 40 22.94 -17.99 6.31
C PHE A 40 23.00 -17.39 7.73
N THR A 41 23.91 -17.90 8.57
CA THR A 41 24.09 -17.42 9.94
C THR A 41 24.98 -16.19 10.04
N ASN A 42 25.90 -15.99 9.09
CA ASN A 42 26.76 -14.82 9.00
C ASN A 42 26.47 -14.03 7.72
N VAL A 43 25.57 -13.07 7.82
CA VAL A 43 25.33 -12.10 6.76
C VAL A 43 26.44 -11.04 6.83
N GLU A 44 27.24 -10.97 5.77
CA GLU A 44 28.31 -9.98 5.64
C GLU A 44 27.72 -8.57 5.61
N ASN A 45 28.20 -7.71 6.52
CA ASN A 45 27.83 -6.30 6.61
C ASN A 45 28.80 -5.45 5.77
N ASP A 46 28.57 -5.40 4.46
CA ASP A 46 29.20 -4.40 3.59
C ASP A 46 28.27 -3.18 3.48
N PRO A 47 28.68 -1.95 3.85
CA PRO A 47 27.85 -0.76 3.73
C PRO A 47 27.43 -0.43 2.28
N LYS A 48 28.07 -1.01 1.26
CA LYS A 48 27.72 -0.85 -0.15
C LYS A 48 26.64 -1.82 -0.62
N LEU A 49 26.34 -2.85 0.17
CA LEU A 49 25.41 -3.91 -0.18
C LEU A 49 24.32 -3.99 0.88
N VAL A 50 23.08 -4.16 0.44
CA VAL A 50 22.02 -4.63 1.32
C VAL A 50 21.83 -6.10 1.05
N SER A 51 22.13 -6.93 2.04
CA SER A 51 21.96 -8.37 1.93
C SER A 51 21.11 -8.91 3.05
N ASP A 52 20.24 -9.85 2.72
CA ASP A 52 19.42 -10.55 3.69
C ASP A 52 19.13 -11.97 3.19
N VAL A 53 18.62 -12.78 4.11
CA VAL A 53 18.33 -14.19 3.90
C VAL A 53 16.83 -14.45 3.98
N GLY A 54 16.40 -15.53 3.34
CA GLY A 54 15.02 -15.98 3.40
C GLY A 54 14.92 -17.49 3.46
N VAL A 55 13.82 -17.94 4.05
CA VAL A 55 13.53 -19.35 4.29
C VAL A 55 12.14 -19.69 3.78
N GLY A 56 11.98 -20.86 3.16
CA GLY A 56 10.68 -21.32 2.69
C GLY A 56 10.67 -22.79 2.28
N GLU A 57 9.46 -23.36 2.23
CA GLU A 57 9.23 -24.74 1.79
C GLU A 57 9.47 -24.92 0.27
N THR A 58 9.43 -23.81 -0.48
CA THR A 58 9.78 -23.75 -1.90
C THR A 58 10.82 -22.65 -2.13
N LEU A 59 11.55 -22.74 -3.25
CA LEU A 59 12.54 -21.73 -3.62
C LEU A 59 11.89 -20.35 -3.77
N GLU A 60 10.69 -20.28 -4.34
CA GLU A 60 9.92 -19.05 -4.53
C GLU A 60 9.51 -18.42 -3.19
N LEU A 61 9.03 -19.22 -2.23
CA LEU A 61 8.69 -18.72 -0.89
C LEU A 61 9.92 -18.23 -0.14
N ALA A 62 11.04 -18.96 -0.23
CA ALA A 62 12.30 -18.53 0.37
C ALA A 62 12.80 -17.20 -0.23
N ARG A 63 12.67 -17.03 -1.56
CA ARG A 63 12.98 -15.77 -2.24
C ARG A 63 12.06 -14.65 -1.78
N GLN A 64 10.76 -14.89 -1.68
CA GLN A 64 9.81 -13.88 -1.21
C GLN A 64 10.10 -13.43 0.23
N ASP A 65 10.46 -14.35 1.11
CA ASP A 65 10.86 -14.04 2.49
C ASP A 65 12.14 -13.19 2.51
N ALA A 66 13.17 -13.56 1.72
CA ALA A 66 14.39 -12.79 1.59
C ALA A 66 14.14 -11.35 1.08
N LEU A 67 13.26 -11.20 0.09
CA LEU A 67 12.86 -9.88 -0.42
C LEU A 67 12.18 -9.04 0.66
N SER A 68 11.29 -9.65 1.45
CA SER A 68 10.64 -9.01 2.60
C SER A 68 11.66 -8.54 3.64
N ASN A 69 12.69 -9.35 3.93
CA ASN A 69 13.71 -8.99 4.91
C ASN A 69 14.64 -7.88 4.40
N ILE A 70 15.07 -7.93 3.13
CA ILE A 70 15.78 -6.82 2.46
C ILE A 70 14.97 -5.52 2.53
N ALA A 71 13.67 -5.57 2.27
CA ALA A 71 12.80 -4.40 2.34
C ALA A 71 12.74 -3.80 3.74
N LYS A 72 12.64 -4.64 4.78
CA LYS A 72 12.70 -4.20 6.19
C LYS A 72 14.05 -3.57 6.53
N SER A 73 15.14 -4.14 6.05
CA SER A 73 16.50 -3.61 6.27
C SER A 73 16.67 -2.22 5.65
N LEU A 74 16.25 -2.04 4.39
CA LEU A 74 16.21 -0.74 3.72
C LEU A 74 15.35 0.27 4.50
N HIS A 75 14.15 -0.16 4.91
CA HIS A 75 13.24 0.71 5.65
C HIS A 75 13.78 1.09 7.04
N SER A 76 14.42 0.17 7.75
CA SER A 76 15.04 0.45 9.05
C SER A 76 16.12 1.52 8.95
N GLN A 77 16.88 1.55 7.85
CA GLN A 77 17.87 2.61 7.60
C GLN A 77 17.20 3.97 7.35
N VAL A 78 16.04 3.97 6.68
CA VAL A 78 15.21 5.18 6.49
C VAL A 78 14.67 5.67 7.83
N SER A 79 14.06 4.81 8.64
CA SER A 79 13.49 5.17 9.95
C SER A 79 14.55 5.63 10.96
N ALA A 80 15.78 5.11 10.88
CA ALA A 80 16.88 5.57 11.72
C ALA A 80 17.40 6.96 11.33
N THR A 81 17.19 7.38 10.08
CA THR A 81 17.73 8.63 9.53
C THR A 81 16.67 9.74 9.41
N THR A 82 15.38 9.36 9.40
CA THR A 82 14.25 10.27 9.24
C THR A 82 13.44 10.28 10.53
N GLU A 83 13.22 11.43 11.15
CA GLU A 83 12.22 11.57 12.23
C GLU A 83 10.82 11.32 11.63
N ILE A 84 10.39 10.07 11.58
CA ILE A 84 9.07 9.70 11.05
C ILE A 84 8.01 10.08 12.09
N ASN A 85 6.99 10.82 11.66
CA ASN A 85 5.77 11.07 12.44
C ASN A 85 5.15 9.73 12.88
N ILE A 86 5.27 9.40 14.16
CA ILE A 86 4.70 8.20 14.77
C ILE A 86 3.19 8.42 14.91
N ALA A 87 2.39 7.76 14.07
CA ALA A 87 0.96 7.64 14.31
C ALA A 87 0.73 6.64 15.45
N THR A 88 0.34 7.12 16.62
CA THR A 88 0.00 6.28 17.78
C THR A 88 -1.49 5.98 17.78
N SER A 89 -1.87 4.72 17.56
CA SER A 89 -3.24 4.27 17.84
C SER A 89 -3.36 3.90 19.31
N GLY A 90 -3.84 4.83 20.14
CA GLY A 90 -4.18 4.55 21.53
C GLY A 90 -5.64 4.16 21.67
N ASN A 91 -5.93 2.93 22.13
CA ASN A 91 -7.25 2.62 22.67
C ASN A 91 -7.41 3.35 24.01
N ALA A 92 -8.49 4.11 24.16
CA ALA A 92 -8.82 4.76 25.43
C ALA A 92 -8.94 3.69 26.55
N PRO A 93 -8.31 3.90 27.71
CA PRO A 93 -8.27 2.89 28.76
C PRO A 93 -9.67 2.68 29.35
N LYS A 94 -10.13 1.43 29.37
CA LYS A 94 -11.23 1.03 30.27
C LYS A 94 -10.65 0.92 31.68
N THR A 95 -11.35 1.55 32.62
CA THR A 95 -10.92 1.94 33.97
C THR A 95 -10.69 0.81 34.98
N THR A 96 -10.35 -0.42 34.58
CA THR A 96 -10.31 -1.54 35.55
C THR A 96 -9.11 -2.46 35.55
N ASP A 97 -8.11 -2.29 34.69
CA ASP A 97 -6.93 -3.18 34.76
C ASP A 97 -5.63 -2.41 34.62
N LEU A 98 -4.69 -2.71 35.52
CA LEU A 98 -3.26 -2.39 35.44
C LEU A 98 -2.66 -3.08 34.20
N ALA A 99 -3.03 -2.64 33.00
CA ALA A 99 -2.45 -3.08 31.76
C ALA A 99 -1.28 -2.15 31.42
N VAL A 100 -0.08 -2.71 31.40
CA VAL A 100 1.10 -2.08 30.81
C VAL A 100 0.76 -1.73 29.36
N ASN A 101 0.70 -0.43 29.06
CA ASN A 101 0.53 0.08 27.70
C ASN A 101 1.78 -0.29 26.88
N ASN A 102 1.77 -1.49 26.28
CA ASN A 102 2.67 -1.80 25.17
C ASN A 102 2.13 -1.08 23.94
N THR A 103 2.51 0.19 23.77
CA THR A 103 2.42 0.86 22.47
C THR A 103 3.40 0.21 21.52
N SER A 104 2.92 -0.67 20.64
CA SER A 104 3.70 -1.11 19.49
C SER A 104 3.46 -0.11 18.35
N SER A 105 4.52 0.60 17.96
CA SER A 105 4.50 1.34 16.69
C SER A 105 4.70 0.32 15.58
N HIS A 106 3.63 0.02 14.84
CA HIS A 106 3.74 -0.79 13.64
C HIS A 106 3.89 0.14 12.46
N THR A 107 5.13 0.33 11.99
CA THR A 107 5.37 0.94 10.69
C THR A 107 4.96 -0.07 9.62
N GLN A 108 3.84 0.18 8.93
CA GLN A 108 3.40 -0.68 7.84
C GLN A 108 4.38 -0.51 6.67
N VAL A 109 5.31 -1.46 6.53
CA VAL A 109 6.28 -1.48 5.43
C VAL A 109 5.55 -1.90 4.15
N SER A 110 5.12 -0.94 3.34
CA SER A 110 4.62 -1.23 2.00
C SER A 110 5.81 -1.58 1.10
N THR A 111 5.97 -2.87 0.80
CA THR A 111 7.00 -3.39 -0.12
C THR A 111 6.66 -3.18 -1.60
N LYS A 112 5.43 -2.73 -1.89
CA LYS A 112 4.91 -2.55 -3.26
C LYS A 112 5.74 -1.59 -4.11
N GLU A 113 6.27 -0.53 -3.50
CA GLU A 113 7.01 0.52 -4.21
C GLU A 113 8.53 0.30 -4.26
N MET A 114 9.04 -0.66 -3.49
CA MET A 114 10.46 -0.98 -3.49
C MET A 114 10.79 -1.75 -4.77
N ALA A 115 11.52 -1.14 -5.70
CA ALA A 115 12.06 -1.87 -6.86
C ALA A 115 13.12 -2.88 -6.38
N LEU A 116 12.67 -4.03 -5.88
CA LEU A 116 13.51 -5.15 -5.43
C LEU A 116 13.80 -6.13 -6.58
N SER A 117 13.43 -5.79 -7.82
CA SER A 117 13.74 -6.59 -9.01
C SER A 117 15.24 -6.68 -9.32
N MET A 118 16.08 -5.91 -8.61
CA MET A 118 17.53 -5.87 -8.78
C MET A 118 18.28 -6.79 -7.80
N VAL A 119 17.57 -7.70 -7.12
CA VAL A 119 18.20 -8.63 -6.17
C VAL A 119 18.97 -9.71 -6.91
N PHE A 120 20.27 -9.78 -6.62
CA PHE A 120 21.14 -10.85 -7.05
C PHE A 120 21.13 -11.98 -6.02
N TRP A 121 20.83 -13.20 -6.47
CA TRP A 121 20.81 -14.38 -5.62
C TRP A 121 22.21 -14.99 -5.56
N THR A 122 22.90 -14.81 -4.43
CA THR A 122 24.28 -15.31 -4.28
C THR A 122 24.34 -16.75 -3.82
N HIS A 123 23.35 -17.17 -3.04
CA HIS A 123 23.28 -18.52 -2.48
C HIS A 123 21.86 -19.05 -2.53
N ALA A 124 21.74 -20.35 -2.80
CA ALA A 124 20.52 -21.13 -2.65
C ALA A 124 20.92 -22.54 -2.23
N THR A 125 20.38 -23.03 -1.11
CA THR A 125 20.61 -24.40 -0.66
C THR A 125 19.34 -24.98 -0.06
N GLN A 126 19.12 -26.27 -0.30
CA GLN A 126 18.02 -27.01 0.29
C GLN A 126 18.57 -27.95 1.36
N ILE A 127 18.02 -27.87 2.57
CA ILE A 127 18.37 -28.74 3.71
C ILE A 127 17.06 -29.29 4.27
N GLU A 128 16.95 -30.61 4.36
CA GLU A 128 15.78 -31.29 4.94
C GLU A 128 14.43 -30.85 4.35
N GLY A 129 14.40 -30.54 3.05
CA GLY A 129 13.19 -30.09 2.36
C GLY A 129 12.91 -28.58 2.43
N ILE A 130 13.67 -27.82 3.23
CA ILE A 130 13.53 -26.36 3.38
C ILE A 130 14.58 -25.66 2.51
N PHE A 131 14.15 -24.66 1.74
CA PHE A 131 15.03 -23.79 0.97
C PHE A 131 15.50 -22.60 1.81
N TYR A 132 16.81 -22.35 1.72
CA TYR A 132 17.49 -21.19 2.27
C TYR A 132 18.09 -20.43 1.10
N VAL A 133 17.85 -19.12 1.04
CA VAL A 133 18.40 -18.27 -0.02
C VAL A 133 19.01 -17.00 0.55
N ARG A 134 19.99 -16.44 -0.16
CA ARG A 134 20.56 -15.13 0.13
C ARG A 134 20.42 -14.22 -1.07
N GLY A 135 19.77 -13.08 -0.85
CA GLY A 135 19.66 -12.01 -1.81
C GLY A 135 20.61 -10.87 -1.47
N GLN A 136 21.13 -10.19 -2.49
CA GLN A 136 21.95 -9.00 -2.36
C GLN A 136 21.51 -7.92 -3.33
N ILE A 137 21.55 -6.66 -2.89
CA ILE A 137 21.33 -5.48 -3.70
C ILE A 137 22.54 -4.57 -3.54
N THR A 138 23.07 -4.06 -4.65
CA THR A 138 24.03 -2.97 -4.63
C THR A 138 23.29 -1.66 -4.33
N LEU A 139 23.60 -1.04 -3.20
CA LEU A 139 22.88 0.15 -2.73
C LEU A 139 22.92 1.28 -3.76
N ALA A 140 24.07 1.51 -4.39
CA ALA A 140 24.22 2.56 -5.41
C ALA A 140 23.32 2.33 -6.63
N GLU A 141 23.21 1.10 -7.12
CA GLU A 141 22.36 0.76 -8.27
C GLU A 141 20.87 0.91 -7.92
N TRP A 142 20.49 0.43 -6.74
CA TRP A 142 19.12 0.57 -6.26
C TRP A 142 18.72 2.03 -6.04
N VAL A 143 19.63 2.86 -5.48
CA VAL A 143 19.40 4.30 -5.34
C VAL A 143 19.22 4.92 -6.73
N ALA A 144 20.10 4.63 -7.68
CA ALA A 144 20.03 5.18 -9.03
C ALA A 144 18.73 4.83 -9.76
N VAL A 145 18.27 3.58 -9.68
CA VAL A 145 17.01 3.16 -10.31
C VAL A 145 15.80 3.83 -9.67
N ASN A 146 15.75 3.88 -8.35
CA ASN A 146 14.63 4.52 -7.65
C ASN A 146 14.65 6.05 -7.84
N GLN A 147 15.83 6.68 -7.92
CA GLN A 147 15.95 8.09 -8.29
C GLN A 147 15.44 8.36 -9.70
N ASN A 148 15.78 7.49 -10.67
CA ASN A 148 15.29 7.63 -12.04
C ASN A 148 13.75 7.44 -12.09
N ARG A 149 13.20 6.45 -11.39
CA ARG A 149 11.75 6.27 -11.27
C ARG A 149 11.07 7.53 -10.69
N LEU A 150 11.64 8.08 -9.62
CA LEU A 150 11.14 9.32 -9.01
C LEU A 150 11.20 10.49 -9.99
N SER A 151 12.30 10.65 -10.73
CA SER A 151 12.45 11.70 -11.75
C SER A 151 11.36 11.59 -12.82
N VAL A 152 11.08 10.38 -13.32
CA VAL A 152 10.01 10.16 -14.31
C VAL A 152 8.63 10.54 -13.76
N TYR A 153 8.33 10.20 -12.50
CA TYR A 153 7.08 10.65 -11.88
C TYR A 153 7.03 12.17 -11.74
N LEU A 154 8.10 12.80 -11.26
CA LEU A 154 8.16 14.25 -11.10
C LEU A 154 8.03 14.99 -12.43
N GLU A 155 8.64 14.49 -13.52
CA GLU A 155 8.47 15.05 -14.86
C GLU A 155 7.01 15.04 -15.32
N GLN A 156 6.25 13.97 -15.00
CA GLN A 156 4.82 13.92 -15.30
C GLN A 156 4.04 14.98 -14.52
N VAL A 157 4.37 15.16 -13.24
CA VAL A 157 3.77 16.19 -12.39
C VAL A 157 4.10 17.59 -12.92
N GLU A 158 5.36 17.86 -13.23
CA GLU A 158 5.82 19.14 -13.80
C GLU A 158 5.15 19.46 -15.14
N LYS A 159 4.93 18.45 -15.99
CA LYS A 159 4.20 18.60 -17.25
C LYS A 159 2.75 19.03 -17.03
N ILE A 160 2.10 18.60 -15.94
CA ILE A 160 0.75 19.03 -15.59
C ILE A 160 0.77 20.45 -15.02
N ILE A 161 1.69 20.75 -14.10
CA ILE A 161 1.83 22.06 -13.45
C ILE A 161 2.17 23.16 -14.46
N SER A 162 3.04 22.87 -15.43
CA SER A 162 3.52 23.84 -16.42
C SER A 162 2.44 24.35 -17.37
N LYS A 163 1.27 23.70 -17.42
CA LYS A 163 0.13 24.21 -18.19
C LYS A 163 -0.36 25.54 -17.60
N PRO A 164 -0.43 26.62 -18.40
CA PRO A 164 -0.79 27.94 -17.89
C PRO A 164 -2.26 28.01 -17.45
N ASN A 165 -3.17 27.45 -18.26
CA ASN A 165 -4.61 27.44 -18.00
C ASN A 165 -5.10 26.00 -17.87
N TRP A 166 -5.38 25.56 -16.65
CA TRP A 166 -5.94 24.24 -16.40
C TRP A 166 -7.40 24.20 -16.86
N LYS A 167 -7.74 23.18 -17.66
CA LYS A 167 -9.12 22.78 -17.91
C LYS A 167 -9.54 21.73 -16.88
N LEU A 168 -10.83 21.39 -16.85
CA LEU A 168 -11.34 20.35 -15.96
C LEU A 168 -10.59 19.02 -16.11
N ILE A 169 -10.26 18.63 -17.34
CA ILE A 169 -9.48 17.41 -17.60
C ILE A 169 -8.06 17.47 -17.00
N ASP A 170 -7.42 18.64 -16.96
CA ASP A 170 -6.10 18.80 -16.35
C ASP A 170 -6.18 18.65 -14.83
N TYR A 171 -7.22 19.23 -14.23
CA TYR A 171 -7.51 19.05 -12.80
C TYR A 171 -7.78 17.58 -12.45
N ARG A 172 -8.62 16.87 -13.23
CA ARG A 172 -8.86 15.42 -13.05
C ARG A 172 -7.58 14.61 -13.15
N ASN A 173 -6.78 14.82 -14.20
CA ASN A 173 -5.50 14.13 -14.38
C ASN A 173 -4.55 14.41 -13.21
N SER A 174 -4.60 15.60 -12.62
CA SER A 174 -3.79 15.93 -11.43
C SER A 174 -4.21 15.16 -10.18
N LEU A 175 -5.51 14.83 -10.05
CA LEU A 175 -6.03 14.05 -8.92
C LEU A 175 -5.79 12.55 -9.09
N ALA A 176 -5.68 12.08 -10.33
CA ALA A 176 -5.35 10.69 -10.66
C ALA A 176 -3.85 10.37 -10.49
N LEU A 177 -3.02 11.35 -10.16
CA LEU A 177 -1.61 11.12 -9.88
C LEU A 177 -1.47 10.29 -8.59
N ASP A 178 -0.61 9.28 -8.65
CA ASP A 178 -0.27 8.45 -7.49
C ASP A 178 0.73 9.18 -6.59
N THR A 179 0.23 10.16 -5.84
CA THR A 179 1.04 10.99 -4.94
C THR A 179 1.58 10.18 -3.77
N GLU A 180 0.87 9.14 -3.33
CA GLU A 180 1.30 8.25 -2.25
C GLU A 180 2.60 7.52 -2.65
N SER A 181 2.67 6.97 -3.86
CA SER A 181 3.88 6.31 -4.36
C SER A 181 5.05 7.28 -4.53
N ILE A 182 4.80 8.52 -4.96
CA ILE A 182 5.83 9.57 -5.06
C ILE A 182 6.41 9.91 -3.68
N GLU A 183 5.55 10.07 -2.67
CA GLU A 183 5.94 10.36 -1.30
C GLU A 183 6.71 9.18 -0.66
N ALA A 184 6.21 7.95 -0.84
CA ALA A 184 6.86 6.74 -0.36
C ALA A 184 8.26 6.56 -0.96
N LEU A 185 8.38 6.71 -2.28
CA LEU A 185 9.66 6.62 -2.99
C LEU A 185 10.64 7.72 -2.56
N THR A 186 10.14 8.93 -2.33
CA THR A 186 10.95 10.05 -1.84
C THR A 186 11.45 9.82 -0.42
N SER A 187 10.58 9.36 0.49
CA SER A 187 10.97 9.03 1.87
C SER A 187 12.03 7.94 1.90
N MET A 188 11.85 6.90 1.07
CA MET A 188 12.79 5.79 0.97
C MET A 188 14.18 6.20 0.44
N LEU A 189 14.23 7.20 -0.44
CA LEU A 189 15.48 7.75 -0.98
C LEU A 189 16.13 8.82 -0.10
N ALA A 190 15.40 9.38 0.87
CA ALA A 190 15.86 10.54 1.65
C ALA A 190 17.23 10.37 2.33
N PRO A 191 17.61 9.20 2.87
CA PRO A 191 18.95 8.99 3.44
C PRO A 191 20.09 9.03 2.41
N TYR A 192 19.77 8.81 1.13
CA TYR A 192 20.76 8.59 0.07
C TYR A 192 20.74 9.66 -1.03
N SER A 193 19.77 10.57 -1.00
CA SER A 193 19.47 11.49 -2.10
C SER A 193 18.96 12.84 -1.61
N PHE A 194 19.38 13.91 -2.27
CA PHE A 194 18.84 15.27 -2.07
C PHE A 194 17.52 15.53 -2.81
N SER A 195 16.92 14.51 -3.42
CA SER A 195 15.67 14.63 -4.19
C SER A 195 14.47 15.08 -3.36
N SER A 196 14.52 14.94 -2.03
CA SER A 196 13.43 15.33 -1.12
C SER A 196 13.01 16.80 -1.25
N ASN A 197 13.95 17.71 -1.49
CA ASN A 197 13.62 19.13 -1.67
C ASN A 197 12.89 19.39 -2.99
N LEU A 198 13.37 18.79 -4.09
CA LEU A 198 12.74 18.91 -5.40
C LEU A 198 11.33 18.31 -5.40
N THR A 199 11.17 17.10 -4.84
CA THR A 199 9.84 16.49 -4.68
C THR A 199 8.92 17.43 -3.91
N ARG A 200 9.35 17.93 -2.75
CA ARG A 200 8.52 18.81 -1.91
C ARG A 200 8.10 20.08 -2.66
N GLN A 201 9.01 20.71 -3.40
CA GLN A 201 8.68 21.90 -4.19
C GLN A 201 7.67 21.60 -5.29
N THR A 202 7.87 20.49 -6.01
CA THR A 202 6.99 20.05 -7.09
C THR A 202 5.59 19.73 -6.58
N MET A 203 5.49 18.98 -5.48
CA MET A 203 4.22 18.63 -4.85
C MET A 203 3.51 19.87 -4.26
N ALA A 204 4.25 20.79 -3.65
CA ALA A 204 3.68 22.06 -3.19
C ALA A 204 3.13 22.90 -4.36
N ALA A 205 3.82 22.92 -5.51
CA ALA A 205 3.35 23.60 -6.70
C ALA A 205 2.09 22.92 -7.29
N LEU A 206 2.02 21.58 -7.28
CA LEU A 206 0.82 20.82 -7.66
C LEU A 206 -0.38 21.20 -6.78
N ASN A 207 -0.21 21.16 -5.46
CA ASN A 207 -1.26 21.47 -4.49
C ASN A 207 -1.76 22.91 -4.64
N ASN A 208 -0.84 23.86 -4.87
CA ASN A 208 -1.22 25.25 -5.15
C ASN A 208 -2.03 25.35 -6.44
N LYS A 209 -1.61 24.69 -7.54
CA LYS A 209 -2.37 24.69 -8.80
C LYS A 209 -3.76 24.06 -8.65
N GLN A 210 -3.89 22.96 -7.91
CA GLN A 210 -5.19 22.33 -7.62
C GLN A 210 -6.12 23.27 -6.84
N ARG A 211 -5.59 23.90 -5.77
CA ARG A 211 -6.36 24.88 -4.99
C ARG A 211 -6.75 26.09 -5.83
N ASP A 212 -5.83 26.62 -6.62
CA ASP A 212 -6.08 27.78 -7.48
C ASP A 212 -7.15 27.45 -8.53
N TYR A 213 -7.12 26.24 -9.10
CA TYR A 213 -8.18 25.77 -10.01
C TYR A 213 -9.56 25.79 -9.33
N VAL A 214 -9.68 25.15 -8.18
CA VAL A 214 -10.93 25.04 -7.40
C VAL A 214 -11.48 26.40 -6.97
N THR A 215 -10.60 27.36 -6.68
CA THR A 215 -10.99 28.71 -6.22
C THR A 215 -11.34 29.67 -7.36
N GLN A 216 -10.75 29.48 -8.55
CA GLN A 216 -10.96 30.37 -9.70
C GLN A 216 -12.06 29.90 -10.65
N HIS A 217 -12.30 28.59 -10.73
CA HIS A 217 -13.31 28.03 -11.62
C HIS A 217 -14.62 27.79 -10.87
N CYS A 218 -15.72 28.14 -11.52
CA CYS A 218 -17.06 27.86 -11.03
C CYS A 218 -17.90 27.21 -12.12
N PHE A 219 -18.89 26.44 -11.69
CA PHE A 219 -19.81 25.73 -12.55
C PHE A 219 -21.25 26.15 -12.25
N SER A 220 -22.07 26.26 -13.29
CA SER A 220 -23.50 26.53 -13.20
C SER A 220 -24.27 25.37 -13.81
N VAL A 221 -25.08 24.67 -13.02
CA VAL A 221 -25.94 23.59 -13.53
C VAL A 221 -27.23 24.22 -14.05
N LYS A 222 -27.34 24.37 -15.37
CA LYS A 222 -28.49 25.05 -15.97
C LYS A 222 -29.70 24.13 -16.05
N LYS A 223 -30.88 24.72 -15.87
CA LYS A 223 -32.18 24.05 -16.00
C LYS A 223 -32.34 23.43 -17.39
N SER A 224 -32.91 22.24 -17.42
CA SER A 224 -33.11 21.41 -18.62
C SER A 224 -34.36 21.77 -19.43
N HIS A 225 -35.17 22.73 -18.93
CA HIS A 225 -36.53 23.04 -19.41
C HIS A 225 -37.55 21.89 -19.25
N ASP A 226 -37.16 20.76 -18.67
CA ASP A 226 -38.05 19.67 -18.29
C ASP A 226 -38.35 19.70 -16.79
N LYS A 227 -39.63 19.88 -16.43
CA LYS A 227 -40.07 20.04 -15.03
C LYS A 227 -39.74 18.84 -14.14
N VAL A 228 -39.69 17.63 -14.70
CA VAL A 228 -39.38 16.42 -13.94
C VAL A 228 -37.89 16.41 -13.63
N THR A 229 -37.07 16.67 -14.63
CA THR A 229 -35.62 16.69 -14.56
C THR A 229 -35.11 17.76 -13.61
N ASP A 230 -35.64 18.98 -13.75
CA ASP A 230 -35.29 20.11 -12.90
C ASP A 230 -35.66 19.86 -11.43
N LYS A 231 -36.72 19.09 -11.17
CA LYS A 231 -37.21 18.83 -9.81
C LYS A 231 -36.46 17.71 -9.10
N TYR A 232 -36.18 16.61 -9.80
CA TYR A 232 -35.66 15.39 -9.16
C TYR A 232 -34.16 15.18 -9.35
N PHE A 233 -33.59 15.62 -10.48
CA PHE A 233 -32.22 15.28 -10.85
C PHE A 233 -31.26 16.47 -10.78
N LEU A 234 -31.72 17.69 -11.08
CA LEU A 234 -30.87 18.89 -11.01
C LEU A 234 -30.21 19.09 -9.63
N PRO A 235 -30.92 18.97 -8.49
CA PRO A 235 -30.30 19.14 -7.16
C PRO A 235 -29.25 18.06 -6.84
N VAL A 236 -29.42 16.85 -7.40
CA VAL A 236 -28.47 15.75 -7.25
C VAL A 236 -27.17 16.06 -7.99
N LEU A 237 -27.28 16.64 -9.19
CA LEU A 237 -26.14 16.99 -10.03
C LEU A 237 -25.39 18.21 -9.47
N GLU A 238 -26.10 19.25 -9.03
CA GLU A 238 -25.51 20.39 -8.29
C GLU A 238 -24.74 19.93 -7.05
N SER A 239 -25.37 19.05 -6.25
CA SER A 239 -24.71 18.47 -5.07
C SER A 239 -23.48 17.64 -5.45
N ALA A 240 -23.49 16.96 -6.59
CA ALA A 240 -22.36 16.17 -7.05
C ALA A 240 -21.18 17.04 -7.51
N VAL A 241 -21.43 18.20 -8.12
CA VAL A 241 -20.37 19.19 -8.42
C VAL A 241 -19.77 19.72 -7.13
N HIS A 242 -20.61 20.08 -6.17
CA HIS A 242 -20.14 20.59 -4.88
C HIS A 242 -19.32 19.54 -4.09
N ARG A 243 -19.75 18.28 -4.10
CA ARG A 243 -19.01 17.16 -3.49
C ARG A 243 -17.66 16.88 -4.15
N ALA A 244 -17.50 17.19 -5.44
CA ALA A 244 -16.21 17.13 -6.13
C ALA A 244 -15.25 18.27 -5.68
N GLY A 245 -15.66 19.09 -4.71
CA GLY A 245 -14.89 20.21 -4.18
C GLY A 245 -14.92 21.45 -5.06
N LEU A 246 -15.77 21.51 -6.08
CA LEU A 246 -15.83 22.60 -7.05
C LEU A 246 -16.90 23.63 -6.69
N LEU A 247 -16.65 24.89 -7.05
CA LEU A 247 -17.58 25.98 -6.77
C LEU A 247 -18.82 25.90 -7.69
N VAL A 248 -20.01 25.89 -7.10
CA VAL A 248 -21.28 25.98 -7.82
C VAL A 248 -21.85 27.39 -7.63
N SER A 249 -22.19 28.05 -8.74
CA SER A 249 -22.75 29.41 -8.73
C SER A 249 -23.65 29.63 -9.95
N ASP A 250 -24.64 30.50 -9.81
CA ASP A 250 -25.56 30.91 -10.88
C ASP A 250 -25.01 32.06 -11.75
N ASP A 251 -23.79 32.54 -11.47
CA ASP A 251 -23.13 33.59 -12.26
C ASP A 251 -22.93 33.15 -13.72
N ASP A 252 -23.29 34.02 -14.67
CA ASP A 252 -23.18 33.74 -16.10
C ASP A 252 -21.73 33.58 -16.60
N ARG A 253 -20.75 33.94 -15.78
CA ARG A 253 -19.32 33.70 -16.05
C ARG A 253 -18.88 32.27 -15.74
N CYS A 254 -19.70 31.47 -15.05
CA CYS A 254 -19.38 30.09 -14.71
C CYS A 254 -19.52 29.14 -15.90
N GLU A 255 -18.73 28.07 -15.89
CA GLU A 255 -18.83 27.00 -16.87
C GLU A 255 -20.19 26.30 -16.77
N VAL A 256 -20.91 26.22 -17.88
CA VAL A 256 -22.27 25.68 -17.90
C VAL A 256 -22.24 24.15 -17.95
N ILE A 257 -22.94 23.53 -17.02
CA ILE A 257 -23.30 22.11 -17.06
C ILE A 257 -24.76 22.04 -17.49
N SER A 258 -25.01 21.48 -18.67
CA SER A 258 -26.37 21.21 -19.14
C SER A 258 -26.70 19.74 -19.02
N VAL A 259 -27.96 19.46 -18.72
CA VAL A 259 -28.44 18.12 -18.40
C VAL A 259 -29.69 17.87 -19.22
N ILE A 260 -29.69 16.77 -19.97
CA ILE A 260 -30.87 16.27 -20.66
C ILE A 260 -31.17 14.90 -20.09
N ALA A 261 -32.34 14.73 -19.47
CA ALA A 261 -32.77 13.43 -18.96
C ALA A 261 -33.94 12.89 -19.79
N ARG A 262 -33.87 11.61 -20.12
CA ARG A 262 -34.94 10.85 -20.76
C ARG A 262 -35.40 9.75 -19.83
N ASN A 263 -36.70 9.73 -19.57
CA ASN A 263 -37.34 8.78 -18.66
C ASN A 263 -38.16 7.77 -19.46
N ASP A 264 -37.78 6.51 -19.42
CA ASP A 264 -38.46 5.42 -20.12
C ASP A 264 -39.00 4.41 -19.08
N ASN A 265 -40.30 4.12 -19.10
CA ASN A 265 -40.88 3.06 -18.28
C ASN A 265 -40.46 1.71 -18.86
N ILE A 266 -39.65 0.94 -18.12
CA ILE A 266 -39.14 -0.36 -18.58
C ILE A 266 -39.92 -1.54 -17.98
N ALA A 267 -40.60 -1.33 -16.86
CA ALA A 267 -41.54 -2.28 -16.25
C ALA A 267 -42.60 -1.53 -15.43
N GLU A 268 -43.63 -2.24 -14.93
CA GLU A 268 -44.71 -1.64 -14.15
C GLU A 268 -44.20 -0.86 -12.93
N GLN A 269 -43.18 -1.38 -12.26
CA GLN A 269 -42.58 -0.78 -11.06
C GLN A 269 -41.17 -0.22 -11.29
N GLN A 270 -40.70 -0.10 -12.54
CA GLN A 270 -39.35 0.38 -12.85
C GLN A 270 -39.34 1.50 -13.89
N ILE A 271 -38.44 2.47 -13.71
CA ILE A 271 -38.15 3.53 -14.68
C ILE A 271 -36.65 3.54 -14.97
N ARG A 272 -36.28 3.67 -16.24
CA ARG A 272 -34.92 3.96 -16.65
C ARG A 272 -34.81 5.45 -16.92
N THR A 273 -33.87 6.11 -16.26
CA THR A 273 -33.51 7.49 -16.59
C THR A 273 -32.14 7.49 -17.24
N THR A 274 -32.10 7.98 -18.49
CA THR A 274 -30.87 8.21 -19.23
C THR A 274 -30.53 9.69 -19.17
N PHE A 275 -29.34 10.04 -18.69
CA PHE A 275 -28.83 11.39 -18.64
C PHE A 275 -27.80 11.59 -19.74
N LEU A 276 -27.89 12.73 -20.42
CA LEU A 276 -26.82 13.31 -21.22
C LEU A 276 -26.38 14.58 -20.49
N ILE A 277 -25.17 14.56 -19.95
CA ILE A 277 -24.55 15.68 -19.25
C ILE A 277 -23.55 16.30 -20.23
N GLN A 278 -23.56 17.62 -20.38
CA GLN A 278 -22.60 18.35 -21.20
C GLN A 278 -21.94 19.42 -20.35
N ILE A 279 -20.61 19.48 -20.38
CA ILE A 279 -19.80 20.42 -19.60
C ILE A 279 -19.12 21.38 -20.57
N ALA A 280 -19.47 22.67 -20.46
CA ALA A 280 -18.86 23.80 -21.17
C ALA A 280 -18.60 23.55 -22.68
N ASN A 281 -19.46 22.75 -23.31
CA ASN A 281 -19.47 22.35 -24.72
C ASN A 281 -18.26 21.56 -25.22
N TYR A 282 -17.32 21.16 -24.36
CA TYR A 282 -16.14 20.38 -24.77
C TYR A 282 -16.16 18.94 -24.25
N GLU A 283 -17.07 18.60 -23.34
CA GLU A 283 -17.18 17.26 -22.78
C GLU A 283 -18.65 16.85 -22.64
N SER A 284 -18.94 15.57 -22.92
CA SER A 284 -20.26 15.01 -22.76
C SER A 284 -20.23 13.58 -22.24
N HIS A 285 -21.06 13.32 -21.24
CA HIS A 285 -21.19 12.02 -20.59
C HIS A 285 -22.62 11.51 -20.70
N GLN A 286 -22.76 10.23 -20.96
CA GLN A 286 -24.04 9.54 -20.88
C GLN A 286 -24.06 8.65 -19.64
N MET A 287 -25.07 8.81 -18.81
CA MET A 287 -25.31 7.99 -17.63
C MET A 287 -26.67 7.34 -17.70
N GLN A 288 -26.83 6.18 -17.07
CA GLN A 288 -28.12 5.53 -16.94
C GLN A 288 -28.30 5.04 -15.51
N VAL A 289 -29.48 5.28 -14.96
CA VAL A 289 -29.90 4.75 -13.67
C VAL A 289 -31.28 4.14 -13.78
N VAL A 290 -31.55 3.15 -12.95
CA VAL A 290 -32.88 2.55 -12.82
C VAL A 290 -33.43 2.91 -11.46
N GLY A 291 -34.67 3.36 -11.41
CA GLY A 291 -35.42 3.61 -10.18
C GLY A 291 -36.63 2.71 -10.07
N GLU A 292 -36.97 2.33 -8.85
CA GLU A 292 -38.05 1.40 -8.55
C GLU A 292 -39.13 2.03 -7.66
N GLY A 293 -40.37 1.59 -7.80
CA GLY A 293 -41.47 2.05 -6.95
C GLY A 293 -42.87 1.86 -7.53
N LEU A 294 -43.85 1.96 -6.63
CA LEU A 294 -45.27 1.72 -6.92
C LEU A 294 -45.96 2.87 -7.68
N SER A 295 -45.30 4.02 -7.83
CA SER A 295 -45.83 5.17 -8.58
C SER A 295 -44.73 5.81 -9.43
N TYR A 296 -45.11 6.57 -10.46
CA TYR A 296 -44.16 7.31 -11.29
C TYR A 296 -43.25 8.24 -10.46
N LYS A 297 -43.83 8.96 -9.49
CA LYS A 297 -43.07 9.81 -8.55
C LYS A 297 -42.09 9.00 -7.70
N ALA A 298 -42.52 7.83 -7.17
CA ALA A 298 -41.64 6.99 -6.35
C ALA A 298 -40.46 6.46 -7.17
N ARG A 299 -40.71 6.02 -8.40
CA ARG A 299 -39.67 5.56 -9.34
C ARG A 299 -38.64 6.65 -9.65
N LEU A 300 -39.08 7.88 -9.88
CA LEU A 300 -38.17 9.02 -10.11
C LEU A 300 -37.33 9.38 -8.89
N ILE A 301 -37.91 9.36 -7.68
CA ILE A 301 -37.18 9.62 -6.44
C ILE A 301 -36.13 8.51 -6.21
N SER A 302 -36.49 7.25 -6.45
CA SER A 302 -35.56 6.12 -6.38
C SER A 302 -34.43 6.26 -7.42
N ALA A 303 -34.75 6.64 -8.66
CA ALA A 303 -33.75 6.90 -9.70
C ALA A 303 -32.78 8.03 -9.29
N ALA A 304 -33.30 9.12 -8.72
CA ALA A 304 -32.49 10.25 -8.26
C ALA A 304 -31.57 9.86 -7.08
N HIS A 305 -32.08 9.05 -6.15
CA HIS A 305 -31.26 8.49 -5.08
C HIS A 305 -30.12 7.60 -5.63
N ASN A 306 -30.44 6.69 -6.55
CA ASN A 306 -29.46 5.82 -7.19
C ASN A 306 -28.41 6.60 -7.98
N LEU A 307 -28.81 7.68 -8.66
CA LEU A 307 -27.88 8.62 -9.29
C LEU A 307 -26.94 9.26 -8.26
N SER A 308 -27.46 9.74 -7.13
CA SER A 308 -26.62 10.34 -6.08
C SER A 308 -25.58 9.36 -5.55
N VAL A 309 -25.99 8.10 -5.28
CA VAL A 309 -25.10 7.05 -4.79
C VAL A 309 -24.03 6.69 -5.84
N MET A 310 -24.42 6.61 -7.11
CA MET A 310 -23.48 6.34 -8.20
C MET A 310 -22.43 7.45 -8.31
N LEU A 311 -22.85 8.72 -8.29
CA LEU A 311 -21.95 9.87 -8.36
C LEU A 311 -21.03 9.94 -7.14
N GLU A 312 -21.52 9.61 -5.96
CA GLU A 312 -20.70 9.55 -4.75
C GLU A 312 -19.58 8.50 -4.85
N LYS A 313 -19.92 7.29 -5.33
CA LYS A 313 -18.92 6.23 -5.56
C LYS A 313 -17.87 6.61 -6.61
N GLN A 314 -18.21 7.49 -7.53
CA GLN A 314 -17.32 7.99 -8.59
C GLN A 314 -16.54 9.25 -8.19
N GLY A 315 -16.70 9.74 -6.96
CA GLY A 315 -16.07 10.99 -6.51
C GLY A 315 -16.75 12.27 -7.01
N GLY A 316 -17.81 12.17 -7.81
CA GLY A 316 -18.60 13.29 -8.31
C GLY A 316 -18.90 13.19 -9.81
N ILE A 317 -19.62 14.18 -10.31
CA ILE A 317 -20.02 14.24 -11.74
C ILE A 317 -18.86 14.69 -12.64
N LEU A 318 -17.89 15.41 -12.07
CA LEU A 318 -16.77 16.00 -12.78
C LEU A 318 -15.44 15.30 -12.47
N LEU A 319 -15.46 14.07 -11.95
CA LEU A 319 -14.26 13.26 -11.64
C LEU A 319 -14.28 11.88 -12.33
N GLN A 320 -15.14 11.68 -13.33
CA GLN A 320 -15.19 10.42 -14.07
C GLN A 320 -13.93 10.23 -14.94
N GLU A 321 -13.42 8.99 -14.94
CA GLU A 321 -12.48 8.43 -15.93
C GLU A 321 -13.16 8.21 -17.29
#